data_AF-A0A2A9NCZ7-F1
#
_entry.id   AF-A0A2A9NCZ7-F1
#
_cell.length_a   1.000
_cell.length_b   1.000
_cell.length_c   1.000
_cell.angle_alpha   90.00
_cell.angle_beta   90.00
_cell.angle_gamma   90.00
#
_symmetry.space_group_name_H-M   'P 1'
#
loop_
_entity.id
_entity.type
_entity.pdbx_description
1 polymer ?
#
loop_
_entity_poly.entity_id
_entity_poly.type
_entity_poly.pdbx_seq_one_letter_code
_entity_poly.pdbx_strand_id
1 'polypeptide(L)'
;TFGEMPWPVLFSVDNVEQITVEAVRAFLQNPWHQECPGMEDKSFQDMVKMEFMRWHYDKFIPLYLPAVTPGDRAKAQTAAETINIILNDL
;
A
#
# COMPACT_ATOMS: atom_id res chain seq x y z
N THR A 1 5.14 -10.72 9.05
CA THR A 1 5.57 -11.47 7.84
C THR A 1 5.05 -10.74 6.61
N PHE A 2 5.46 -11.10 5.38
CA PHE A 2 5.06 -10.38 4.16
C PHE A 2 3.53 -10.25 3.98
N GLY A 3 2.77 -11.32 4.23
CA GLY A 3 1.31 -11.31 4.05
C GLY A 3 0.52 -10.58 5.13
N GLU A 4 1.14 -10.34 6.30
CA GLU A 4 0.54 -9.58 7.41
C GLU A 4 0.73 -8.06 7.26
N MET A 5 1.52 -7.64 6.27
CA MET A 5 1.71 -6.22 5.99
C MET A 5 0.40 -5.62 5.48
N PRO A 6 0.04 -4.40 5.92
CA PRO A 6 -1.23 -3.79 5.58
C PRO A 6 -1.20 -3.16 4.18
N TRP A 7 -0.81 -3.93 3.17
CA TRP A 7 -0.72 -3.49 1.77
C TRP A 7 -2.00 -2.79 1.31
N PRO A 8 -1.92 -1.84 0.37
CA PRO A 8 -3.08 -1.11 -0.14
C PRO A 8 -3.91 -1.97 -1.11
N VAL A 9 -4.37 -3.13 -0.63
CA VAL A 9 -5.26 -4.07 -1.31
C VAL A 9 -6.27 -4.62 -0.30
N LEU A 10 -7.38 -5.19 -0.78
CA LEU A 10 -8.48 -5.66 0.07
C LEU A 10 -8.34 -7.12 0.53
N PHE A 11 -7.20 -7.75 0.28
CA PHE A 11 -6.96 -9.17 0.55
C PHE A 11 -5.52 -9.40 1.05
N SER A 12 -5.28 -10.56 1.66
CA SER A 12 -3.94 -10.97 2.07
C SER A 12 -3.05 -11.23 0.86
N VAL A 13 -1.84 -10.69 0.86
CA VAL A 13 -0.90 -10.78 -0.26
C VAL A 13 0.11 -11.88 -0.01
N ASP A 14 0.08 -12.92 -0.83
CA ASP A 14 1.04 -14.02 -0.77
C ASP A 14 2.22 -13.80 -1.72
N ASN A 15 2.08 -12.99 -2.76
CA ASN A 15 3.15 -12.66 -3.72
C ASN A 15 2.99 -11.26 -4.31
N VAL A 16 4.07 -10.71 -4.88
CA VAL A 16 4.10 -9.30 -5.31
C VAL A 16 3.19 -9.09 -6.53
N GLU A 17 3.03 -10.11 -7.37
CA GLU A 17 2.25 -10.08 -8.61
C GLU A 17 0.75 -9.87 -8.34
N GLN A 18 0.27 -10.17 -7.14
CA GLN A 18 -1.10 -9.88 -6.70
C GLN A 18 -1.35 -8.38 -6.47
N ILE A 19 -0.31 -7.57 -6.32
CA ILE A 19 -0.42 -6.11 -6.16
C ILE A 19 -0.54 -5.47 -7.54
N THR A 20 -1.75 -5.48 -8.10
CA THR A 20 -2.05 -4.88 -9.41
C THR A 20 -2.64 -3.48 -9.28
N VAL A 21 -2.63 -2.72 -10.38
CA VAL A 21 -3.25 -1.38 -10.44
C VAL A 21 -4.72 -1.44 -10.07
N GLU A 22 -5.44 -2.46 -10.54
CA GLU A 22 -6.86 -2.66 -10.27
C GLU A 22 -7.11 -2.97 -8.79
N ALA A 23 -6.26 -3.80 -8.17
CA ALA A 23 -6.37 -4.14 -6.76
C ALA A 23 -6.15 -2.91 -5.86
N VAL A 24 -5.12 -2.10 -6.18
CA VAL A 24 -4.83 -0.85 -5.46
C VAL A 24 -5.93 0.18 -5.68
N ARG A 25 -6.45 0.31 -6.90
CA ARG A 25 -7.56 1.22 -7.20
C ARG A 25 -8.83 0.83 -6.44
N ALA A 26 -9.15 -0.47 -6.41
CA ALA A 26 -10.29 -0.99 -5.67
C ALA A 26 -10.16 -0.73 -4.16
N PHE A 27 -8.94 -0.83 -3.62
CA PHE A 27 -8.66 -0.45 -2.23
C PHE A 27 -8.96 1.04 -2.00
N LEU A 28 -8.38 1.94 -2.80
CA LEU A 28 -8.55 3.39 -2.64
C LEU A 28 -10.01 3.86 -2.83
N GLN A 29 -10.79 3.13 -3.64
CA GLN A 29 -12.20 3.42 -3.89
C GLN A 29 -13.15 2.71 -2.92
N ASN A 30 -12.62 1.97 -1.94
CA ASN A 30 -13.46 1.23 -1.01
C ASN A 30 -14.33 2.22 -0.19
N PRO A 31 -15.66 2.07 -0.17
CA PRO A 31 -16.56 2.91 0.62
C PRO A 31 -16.20 2.97 2.12
N TRP A 32 -15.52 1.94 2.65
CA TRP A 32 -15.07 1.94 4.04
C TRP A 32 -14.15 3.12 4.39
N HIS A 33 -13.43 3.70 3.42
CA HIS A 33 -12.66 4.92 3.64
C HIS A 33 -13.54 6.11 4.01
N GLN A 34 -14.77 6.18 3.51
CA GLN A 34 -15.71 7.26 3.85
C GLN A 34 -16.26 7.13 5.28
N GLU A 35 -16.17 5.94 5.88
CA GLU A 35 -16.60 5.68 7.25
C GLU A 35 -15.44 5.84 8.26
N CYS A 36 -14.20 5.96 7.77
CA CYS A 36 -13.02 6.13 8.60
C CYS A 36 -12.86 7.60 9.05
N PRO A 37 -12.74 7.87 10.37
CA PRO A 37 -12.50 9.22 10.87
C PRO A 37 -11.30 9.89 10.21
N GLY A 38 -11.51 11.04 9.59
CA GLY A 38 -10.47 11.80 8.87
C GLY A 38 -10.29 11.45 7.38
N MET A 39 -11.07 10.51 6.87
CA MET A 39 -11.13 10.16 5.43
C MET A 39 -12.48 10.47 4.76
N GLU A 40 -13.49 10.86 5.54
CA GLU A 40 -14.90 11.11 5.15
C GLU A 40 -15.08 11.98 3.89
N ASP A 41 -14.22 12.99 3.68
CA ASP A 41 -14.32 13.94 2.56
C ASP A 41 -13.11 13.90 1.61
N LYS A 42 -12.28 12.87 1.69
CA LYS A 42 -11.06 12.79 0.87
C LYS A 42 -11.42 12.42 -0.56
N SER A 43 -10.96 13.24 -1.51
CA SER A 43 -11.09 12.90 -2.92
C SER A 43 -10.24 11.68 -3.27
N PHE A 44 -10.54 10.99 -4.37
CA PHE A 44 -9.70 9.90 -4.86
C PHE A 44 -8.23 10.32 -5.02
N GLN A 45 -7.98 11.55 -5.49
CA GLN A 45 -6.62 12.11 -5.63
C GLN A 45 -5.95 12.37 -4.28
N ASP A 46 -6.71 12.75 -3.24
CA ASP A 46 -6.17 12.86 -1.88
C ASP A 46 -5.84 11.48 -1.30
N MET A 47 -6.68 10.48 -1.57
CA MET A 47 -6.44 9.08 -1.18
C MET A 47 -5.13 8.55 -1.81
N VAL A 48 -4.96 8.75 -3.11
CA VAL A 48 -3.71 8.40 -3.82
C VAL A 48 -2.50 9.07 -3.17
N LYS A 49 -2.55 10.39 -2.92
CA LYS A 49 -1.44 11.12 -2.30
C LYS A 49 -1.11 10.63 -0.89
N MET A 50 -2.13 10.35 -0.07
CA MET A 50 -1.93 9.85 1.29
C MET A 50 -1.28 8.48 1.28
N GLU A 51 -1.74 7.57 0.43
CA GLU A 51 -1.19 6.22 0.33
C GLU A 51 0.22 6.25 -0.29
N PHE A 52 0.46 7.12 -1.28
CA PHE A 52 1.79 7.34 -1.85
C PHE A 52 2.76 7.80 -0.77
N MET A 53 2.35 8.77 0.05
CA MET A 53 3.16 9.26 1.18
C MET A 53 3.36 8.24 2.30
N ARG A 54 2.53 7.19 2.38
CA ARG A 54 2.63 6.11 3.36
C ARG A 54 3.63 5.05 2.91
N TRP A 55 3.58 4.65 1.65
CA TRP A 55 4.41 3.60 1.07
C TRP A 55 5.68 4.11 0.39
N HIS A 56 5.89 5.42 0.32
CA HIS A 56 7.12 6.01 -0.19
C HIS A 56 8.35 5.34 0.43
N TYR A 57 9.31 4.95 -0.41
CA TYR A 57 10.49 4.18 -0.01
C TYR A 57 11.24 4.82 1.16
N ASP A 58 11.37 6.15 1.20
CA ASP A 58 12.02 6.90 2.31
C ASP A 58 11.35 6.67 3.66
N LYS A 59 10.04 6.39 3.69
CA LYS A 59 9.33 6.05 4.93
C LYS A 59 9.28 4.54 5.14
N PHE A 60 9.11 3.78 4.06
CA PHE A 60 8.99 2.33 4.12
C PHE A 60 10.25 1.65 4.67
N ILE A 61 11.42 2.02 4.14
CA ILE A 61 12.70 1.40 4.48
C ILE A 61 13.07 1.57 5.96
N PRO A 62 13.04 2.77 6.57
CA PRO A 62 13.41 2.91 7.98
C PRO A 62 12.31 2.47 8.95
N LEU A 63 11.03 2.60 8.60
CA LEU A 63 9.93 2.36 9.56
C LEU A 63 9.39 0.93 9.52
N TYR A 64 9.25 0.34 8.33
CA TYR A 64 8.49 -0.90 8.16
C TYR A 64 9.38 -2.10 7.83
N LEU A 65 10.41 -1.91 6.98
CA LEU A 65 11.31 -2.99 6.57
C LEU A 65 12.03 -3.71 7.75
N PRO A 66 12.44 -3.04 8.84
CA PRO A 66 13.07 -3.72 9.98
C PRO A 66 12.14 -4.68 10.70
N ALA A 67 10.83 -4.38 10.72
CA ALA A 67 9.79 -5.20 11.33
C ALA A 67 9.37 -6.40 10.47
N VAL A 68 9.73 -6.40 9.17
CA VAL A 68 9.53 -7.55 8.29
C VAL A 68 10.55 -8.63 8.60
N THR A 69 10.08 -9.87 8.69
CA THR A 69 10.91 -11.07 8.85
C THR A 69 12.06 -11.06 7.84
N PRO A 70 13.32 -11.34 8.24
CA PRO A 70 14.48 -11.20 7.35
C PRO A 70 14.34 -11.88 5.98
N GLY A 71 13.72 -13.06 5.91
CA GLY A 71 13.49 -13.78 4.65
C GLY A 71 12.47 -13.12 3.70
N ASP A 72 11.60 -12.26 4.23
CA ASP A 72 10.55 -11.57 3.48
C ASP A 72 10.95 -10.15 3.06
N ARG A 73 12.07 -9.61 3.56
CA ARG A 73 12.45 -8.20 3.38
C ARG A 73 12.62 -7.82 1.92
N ALA A 74 13.33 -8.64 1.14
CA ALA A 74 13.54 -8.37 -0.29
C ALA A 74 12.19 -8.30 -1.04
N LYS A 75 11.29 -9.23 -0.73
CA LYS A 75 9.95 -9.28 -1.31
C LYS A 75 9.09 -8.09 -0.90
N ALA A 76 9.13 -7.70 0.37
CA ALA A 76 8.43 -6.54 0.89
C ALA A 76 8.95 -5.23 0.28
N GLN A 77 10.26 -5.13 0.03
CA GLN A 77 10.85 -4.00 -0.67
C GLN A 77 10.34 -3.92 -2.12
N THR A 78 10.38 -5.02 -2.87
CA THR A 78 9.84 -5.05 -4.24
C THR A 78 8.36 -4.68 -4.27
N ALA A 79 7.55 -5.19 -3.34
CA ALA A 79 6.15 -4.80 -3.22
C ALA A 79 5.96 -3.29 -2.99
N ALA A 80 6.73 -2.69 -2.07
CA ALA A 80 6.67 -1.26 -1.82
C ALA A 80 7.07 -0.44 -3.06
N GLU A 81 8.09 -0.88 -3.81
CA GLU A 81 8.49 -0.26 -5.08
C GLU A 81 7.36 -0.35 -6.12
N THR A 82 6.74 -1.52 -6.29
CA THR A 82 5.58 -1.72 -7.18
C THR A 82 4.42 -0.81 -6.81
N ILE A 83 4.09 -0.69 -5.52
CA ILE A 83 3.02 0.19 -5.02
C ILE A 83 3.32 1.66 -5.36
N ASN A 84 4.56 2.11 -5.18
CA ASN A 84 4.93 3.49 -5.51
C ASN A 84 4.75 3.80 -7.00
N ILE A 85 5.12 2.86 -7.88
CA ILE A 85 4.93 3.01 -9.33
C ILE A 85 3.43 3.11 -9.64
N ILE A 86 2.63 2.18 -9.10
CA ILE A 86 1.17 2.16 -9.31
C ILE A 86 0.53 3.47 -8.83
N LEU A 87 0.87 3.92 -7.62
CA LEU A 87 0.28 5.13 -7.03
C LEU A 87 0.74 6.42 -7.72
N ASN A 88 1.93 6.43 -8.34
CA ASN A 88 2.41 7.56 -9.13
C ASN A 88 1.67 7.68 -10.48
N ASP A 89 1.17 6.58 -11.02
CA ASP A 89 0.49 6.51 -12.32
C ASP A 89 -1.04 6.69 -12.22
N LEU A 90 -1.62 6.70 -11.00
CA LEU A 90 -3.06 6.85 -10.71
C LEU A 90 -3.51 8.31 -10.52
#